data_AF-A0A849BWK5-F1
#
_entry.id   AF-A0A849BWK5-F1
#
_cell.length_a   1.000
_cell.length_b   1.000
_cell.length_c   1.000
_cell.angle_alpha   90.00
_cell.angle_beta   90.00
_cell.angle_gamma   90.00
#
_symmetry.space_group_name_H-M   'P 1'
#
loop_
_entity.id
_entity.type
_entity.pdbx_description
1 polymer ?
#
loop_
_entity_poly.entity_id
_entity_poly.type
_entity_poly.pdbx_seq_one_letter_code
_entity_poly.pdbx_strand_id
1 'polypeptide(L)' 'AALAGLPSPFTTSEARQAWGTSRRVALPLLEALDASGRTARQPDDRRRLR' A
#
# COMPACT_ATOMS: atom_id res chain seq x y z
N ALA A 1 9.22 -7.47 -3.60
CA ALA A 1 9.34 -6.15 -4.27
C ALA A 1 8.88 -5.05 -3.31
N ALA A 2 9.55 -3.89 -3.30
CA ALA A 2 9.17 -2.76 -2.46
C ALA A 2 8.02 -1.96 -3.09
N LEU A 3 7.24 -1.23 -2.28
CA LEU A 3 6.15 -0.36 -2.77
C LEU A 3 6.65 0.69 -3.77
N ALA A 4 7.91 1.12 -3.67
CA ALA A 4 8.52 2.10 -4.57
C ALA A 4 8.64 1.60 -6.03
N GLY A 5 8.52 0.29 -6.27
CA GLY A 5 8.49 -0.28 -7.62
C GLY A 5 7.10 -0.41 -8.23
N LEU A 6 6.04 -0.02 -7.52
CA LEU A 6 4.66 -0.09 -8.02
C LEU A 6 4.29 1.20 -8.76
N PRO A 7 3.51 1.11 -9.87
CA PRO A 7 2.84 2.26 -10.45
C PRO A 7 2.01 2.99 -9.39
N SER A 8 2.15 4.31 -9.31
CA SER A 8 1.37 5.14 -8.39
C SER A 8 0.18 5.77 -9.12
N PRO A 9 -1.03 5.74 -8.56
CA PRO A 9 -1.39 5.10 -7.29
C PRO A 9 -1.59 3.58 -7.42
N PHE A 10 -1.23 2.85 -6.37
CA PHE A 10 -1.38 1.39 -6.29
C PHE A 10 -2.56 0.99 -5.40
N THR A 11 -3.09 -0.19 -5.66
CA THR A 11 -4.14 -0.85 -4.90
C THR A 11 -3.56 -1.66 -3.74
N THR A 12 -4.41 -1.97 -2.75
CA THR A 12 -4.07 -2.93 -1.69
C THR A 12 -3.65 -4.30 -2.25
N SER A 13 -4.24 -4.74 -3.36
CA SER A 13 -3.90 -6.00 -4.04
C SER A 13 -2.49 -5.99 -4.63
N GLU A 14 -2.07 -4.88 -5.24
CA GLU A 14 -0.73 -4.73 -5.81
C GLU A 14 0.33 -4.69 -4.70
N ALA A 15 0.07 -3.95 -3.61
CA ALA A 15 0.94 -3.95 -2.43
C ALA A 15 1.10 -5.36 -1.83
N ARG A 16 -0.01 -6.08 -1.69
CA ARG A 16 -0.03 -7.48 -1.22
C ARG A 16 0.84 -8.38 -2.10
N GLN A 17 0.70 -8.26 -3.43
CA GLN A 17 1.50 -9.04 -4.39
C GLN A 17 2.99 -8.68 -4.31
N ALA A 18 3.32 -7.38 -4.24
CA ALA A 18 4.70 -6.91 -4.12
C ALA A 18 5.40 -7.45 -2.87
N TRP A 19 4.69 -7.51 -1.74
CA TRP A 19 5.20 -8.06 -0.49
C TRP A 19 5.11 -9.58 -0.38
N GLY A 20 4.44 -10.27 -1.31
CA GLY A 20 4.27 -11.72 -1.25
C GLY A 20 3.49 -12.19 -0.01
N THR A 21 2.52 -11.39 0.45
CA THR A 21 1.78 -11.66 1.68
C THR A 21 0.26 -11.80 1.44
N SER A 22 -0.51 -11.98 2.51
CA SER A 22 -1.98 -12.04 2.48
C SER A 22 -2.60 -10.67 2.76
N ARG A 23 -3.89 -10.50 2.44
CA ARG A 23 -4.62 -9.26 2.76
C ARG A 23 -4.65 -8.98 4.27
N ARG A 24 -4.75 -10.03 5.11
CA ARG A 24 -4.75 -9.93 6.58
C ARG A 24 -3.48 -9.27 7.12
N VAL A 25 -2.35 -9.44 6.43
CA VAL A 25 -1.07 -8.83 6.80
C VAL A 25 -0.85 -7.51 6.07
N ALA A 26 -1.18 -7.42 4.78
CA ALA A 26 -0.96 -6.22 3.98
C ALA A 26 -1.80 -5.02 4.44
N LEU A 27 -3.07 -5.24 4.81
CA LEU A 27 -3.98 -4.15 5.18
C LEU A 27 -3.51 -3.40 6.44
N PRO A 28 -3.20 -4.07 7.58
CA PRO A 28 -2.70 -3.37 8.76
C PRO A 28 -1.35 -2.69 8.52
N LEU A 29 -0.49 -3.28 7.69
CA LEU A 29 0.81 -2.69 7.35
C LEU A 29 0.63 -1.38 6.56
N LEU A 30 -0.30 -1.37 5.60
CA LEU A 30 -0.67 -0.18 4.83
C LEU A 30 -1.33 0.89 5.72
N GLU A 31 -2.17 0.51 6.68
CA GLU A 31 -2.74 1.44 7.67
C GLU A 31 -1.64 2.09 8.54
N ALA A 32 -0.66 1.31 9.00
CA ALA A 32 0.48 1.83 9.73
C ALA A 32 1.35 2.78 8.88
N LEU A 33 1.49 2.50 7.58
CA LEU A 33 2.18 3.39 6.64
C LEU A 33 1.41 4.70 6.39
N ASP A 34 0.08 4.68 6.38
CA ASP A 34 -0.72 5.90 6.31
C ASP A 34 -0.59 6.72 7.58
N ALA A 35 -0.69 6.08 8.75
CA ALA A 35 -0.59 6.73 10.05
C ALA A 35 0.78 7.37 10.26
N SER A 36 1.84 6.75 9.72
CA SER A 36 3.21 7.31 9.72
C SER A 36 3.47 8.29 8.56
N GLY A 37 2.48 8.58 7.72
CA GLY A 37 2.58 9.54 6.62
C GLY A 37 3.47 9.10 5.46
N ARG A 38 3.83 7.82 5.36
CA ARG A 38 4.64 7.26 4.27
C ARG A 38 3.80 6.92 3.04
N THR A 39 2.52 6.62 3.26
CA THR A 39 1.52 6.48 2.20
C THR A 39 0.37 7.45 2.41
N ALA A 40 -0.35 7.74 1.32
CA ALA A 40 -1.60 8.48 1.36
C ALA A 40 -2.68 7.69 0.63
N ARG A 41 -3.77 7.38 1.33
CA ARG A 41 -5.00 6.86 0.75
C ARG A 41 -5.71 7.93 -0.06
N GLN A 42 -6.15 7.57 -1.26
CA GLN A 42 -6.90 8.41 -2.18
C GLN A 42 -8.41 8.12 -2.07
N PRO A 43 -9.28 9.00 -2.61
CA PRO A 43 -10.73 8.82 -2.56
C PRO A 43 -11.23 7.53 -3.25
N ASP A 44 -10.43 6.98 -4.18
CA ASP A 44 -10.74 5.79 -4.97
C ASP A 44 -10.21 4.47 -4.36
N ASP A 45 -9.88 4.47 -3.06
CA ASP A 45 -9.31 3.33 -2.33
C ASP A 45 -7.86 2.99 -2.70
N ARG A 46 -7.25 3.70 -3.65
CA ARG A 46 -5.84 3.52 -4.03
C ARG A 46 -4.93 4.33 -3.11
N ARG A 47 -3.63 4.06 -3.19
CA ARG A 47 -2.61 4.64 -2.33
C ARG A 47 -1.43 5.11 -3.15
N ARG A 48 -0.83 6.23 -2.76
CA ARG A 48 0.47 6.68 -3.28
C ARG A 48 1.49 6.71 -2.16
N LEU A 49 2.77 6.53 -2.50
CA LEU A 49 3.85 6.93 -1.59
C LEU A 49 3.83 8.46 -1.44
N ARG A 50 4.18 8.93 -0.24
CA ARG A 50 4.46 10.35 0.00
C ARG A 50 5.92 10.66 -0.23
#